data_AF-A0A8J9X6Z3-F1
#
_entry.id   AF-A0A8J9X6Z3-F1
#
_cell.length_a   1.000
_cell.length_b   1.000
_cell.length_c   1.000
_cell.angle_alpha   90.00
_cell.angle_beta   90.00
_cell.angle_gamma   90.00
#
_symmetry.space_group_name_H-M   'P 1'
#
loop_
_entity.id
_entity.type
_entity.pdbx_description
1 polymer ?
#
loop_
_entity_poly.entity_id
_entity_poly.type
_entity_poly.pdbx_seq_one_letter_code
_entity_poly.pdbx_strand_id
1 'polypeptide(L)'
;ATSLGAIMSVCALVVMGVLFLSETAAFARTGIATSITLDENTSPQIRLNFNITLTDLQCDYVSIDVWDALGTNKQNVTKNIDKWQLDAQGIRRIFSGRNREGREVVHDSHDRSLDEIHSEDGKAVVDLTADTFDDFMEEHEMAFVDLYAP
;
A
#
# COMPACT_ATOMS: atom_id res chain seq x y z
N ALA A 1 79.97 24.72 -20.64
CA ALA A 1 78.80 23.91 -21.03
C ALA A 1 77.84 23.86 -19.85
N THR A 2 76.59 24.28 -20.03
CA THR A 2 75.60 24.53 -18.97
C THR A 2 74.99 23.22 -18.44
N SER A 3 75.71 22.52 -17.57
CA SER A 3 75.25 21.28 -16.90
C SER A 3 73.99 21.50 -16.06
N LEU A 4 73.88 22.64 -15.39
CA LEU A 4 72.72 22.99 -14.56
C LEU A 4 71.43 23.14 -15.39
N GLY A 5 71.52 23.78 -16.56
CA GLY A 5 70.39 23.97 -17.47
C GLY A 5 69.86 22.65 -18.02
N ALA A 6 70.76 21.72 -18.37
CA ALA A 6 70.38 20.39 -18.83
C ALA A 6 69.62 19.59 -17.74
N ILE A 7 70.07 19.67 -16.49
CA ILE A 7 69.39 19.01 -15.35
C ILE A 7 67.99 19.57 -15.16
N MET A 8 67.83 20.91 -15.20
CA MET A 8 66.52 21.55 -15.06
C MET A 8 65.55 21.18 -16.18
N SER A 9 66.03 21.09 -17.43
CA SER A 9 65.22 20.64 -18.57
C SER A 9 64.77 19.18 -18.45
N VAL A 10 65.66 18.29 -17.97
CA VAL A 10 65.31 16.88 -17.73
C VAL A 10 64.27 16.78 -16.61
N CYS A 11 64.45 17.50 -15.51
CA CYS A 11 63.45 17.56 -14.44
C CYS A 11 62.09 18.05 -14.94
N ALA A 12 62.06 19.10 -15.78
CA ALA A 12 60.82 19.61 -16.36
C ALA A 12 60.12 18.57 -17.25
N LEU A 13 60.86 17.83 -18.09
CA LEU A 13 60.30 16.77 -18.92
C LEU A 13 59.71 15.62 -18.08
N VAL A 14 60.40 15.23 -17.00
CA VAL A 14 59.91 14.20 -16.08
C VAL A 14 58.61 14.65 -15.41
N VAL A 15 58.54 15.88 -14.90
CA VAL A 15 57.33 16.42 -14.26
C VAL A 15 56.18 16.46 -15.26
N MET A 16 56.41 16.95 -16.48
CA MET A 16 55.39 16.98 -17.53
C MET A 16 54.89 15.58 -17.89
N GLY A 17 55.78 14.59 -17.97
CA GLY A 17 55.42 13.20 -18.21
C GLY A 17 54.57 12.59 -17.09
N VAL A 18 54.92 12.86 -15.84
CA VAL A 18 54.14 12.40 -14.66
C VAL A 18 52.74 13.02 -14.67
N LEU A 19 52.63 14.32 -14.91
CA LEU A 19 51.34 15.00 -14.99
C LEU A 19 50.47 14.44 -16.11
N PHE A 20 51.04 14.22 -17.29
CA PHE A 20 50.33 13.64 -18.43
C PHE A 20 49.75 12.25 -18.11
N LEU A 21 50.57 11.38 -17.50
CA LEU A 21 50.12 10.03 -17.12
C LEU A 21 49.05 10.07 -16.03
N SER A 22 49.18 10.98 -15.05
CA SER A 22 48.20 11.16 -13.97
C SER A 22 46.84 11.62 -14.51
N GLU A 23 46.82 12.64 -15.36
CA GLU A 23 45.59 13.16 -15.98
C GLU A 23 44.96 12.12 -16.90
N THR A 24 45.77 11.40 -17.69
CA THR A 24 45.26 10.33 -18.56
C THR A 24 44.63 9.21 -17.72
N ALA A 25 45.25 8.84 -16.60
CA ALA A 25 44.68 7.84 -15.69
C ALA A 25 43.39 8.36 -15.01
N ALA A 26 43.33 9.64 -14.64
CA ALA A 26 42.14 10.27 -14.08
C ALA A 26 40.99 10.33 -15.10
N PHE A 27 41.29 10.63 -16.37
CA PHE A 27 40.32 10.62 -17.47
C PHE A 27 39.84 9.20 -17.81
N ALA A 28 40.74 8.21 -17.78
CA ALA A 28 40.39 6.80 -18.00
C ALA A 28 39.60 6.18 -16.84
N ARG A 29 39.65 6.79 -15.65
CA ARG A 29 38.78 6.39 -14.53
C ARG A 29 37.37 6.86 -14.81
N THR A 30 36.50 5.92 -15.15
CA THR A 30 35.05 6.18 -15.23
C THR A 30 34.51 6.44 -13.82
N GLY A 31 34.17 7.69 -13.53
CA GLY A 31 33.37 8.07 -12.37
C GLY A 31 31.90 8.14 -12.75
N ILE A 32 31.03 7.51 -11.97
CA ILE A 32 29.58 7.69 -12.12
C ILE A 32 29.25 9.05 -11.51
N ALA A 33 28.99 10.06 -12.35
CA ALA A 33 28.51 11.36 -11.93
C ALA A 33 27.02 11.48 -12.28
N THR A 34 26.19 11.75 -11.28
CA THR A 34 24.77 12.02 -11.49
C THR A 34 24.59 13.48 -11.92
N SER A 35 24.18 13.72 -13.16
CA SER A 35 23.76 15.05 -13.60
C SER A 35 22.23 15.15 -13.54
N ILE A 36 21.74 16.31 -13.08
CA ILE A 36 20.31 16.64 -13.11
C ILE A 36 20.06 17.38 -14.41
N THR A 37 19.32 16.77 -15.32
CA THR A 37 18.87 17.41 -16.57
C THR A 37 17.39 17.74 -16.44
N LEU A 38 16.96 18.80 -17.12
CA LEU A 38 15.54 19.12 -17.24
C LEU A 38 14.87 17.98 -18.02
N ASP A 39 13.80 17.41 -17.49
CA ASP A 39 13.00 16.43 -18.21
C ASP A 39 12.28 17.15 -19.36
N GLU A 40 12.64 16.82 -20.60
CA GLU A 40 11.97 17.34 -21.81
C GLU A 40 10.65 16.60 -22.10
N ASN A 41 10.25 15.65 -21.25
CA ASN A 41 9.00 14.94 -21.42
C ASN A 41 7.81 15.88 -21.24
N THR A 42 7.14 16.17 -22.35
CA THR A 42 5.95 17.03 -22.41
C THR A 42 4.66 16.30 -22.04
N SER A 43 4.72 14.99 -21.70
CA SER A 43 3.53 14.23 -21.31
C SER A 43 3.04 14.69 -19.93
N PRO A 44 1.83 15.27 -19.84
CA PRO A 44 1.28 15.72 -18.56
C PRO A 44 0.78 14.56 -17.68
N GLN A 45 0.87 13.32 -18.16
CA GLN A 45 0.34 12.13 -17.48
C GLN A 45 1.41 11.06 -17.35
N ILE A 46 1.56 10.56 -16.12
CA ILE A 46 2.41 9.43 -15.77
C ILE A 46 1.54 8.16 -15.77
N ARG A 47 2.05 7.07 -16.34
CA ARG A 47 1.38 5.77 -16.34
C ARG A 47 1.81 4.97 -15.10
N LEU A 48 0.85 4.65 -14.25
CA LEU A 48 1.04 3.80 -13.08
C LEU A 48 0.49 2.40 -13.37
N ASN A 49 1.36 1.39 -13.32
CA ASN A 49 0.96 -0.01 -13.43
C ASN A 49 1.08 -0.65 -12.06
N PHE A 50 -0.01 -1.18 -11.53
CA PHE A 50 -0.04 -1.88 -10.25
C PHE A 50 -0.86 -3.17 -10.37
N ASN A 51 -0.50 -4.17 -9.57
CA ASN A 51 -1.23 -5.42 -9.44
C ASN A 51 -1.31 -5.75 -7.94
N ILE A 52 -2.44 -5.44 -7.34
CA ILE A 52 -2.69 -5.57 -5.90
C ILE A 52 -3.77 -6.63 -5.71
N THR A 53 -3.57 -7.50 -4.73
CA THR A 53 -4.54 -8.55 -4.36
C THR A 53 -5.05 -8.29 -2.96
N LEU A 54 -6.37 -8.40 -2.79
CA LEU A 54 -7.08 -8.16 -1.54
C LEU A 54 -7.94 -9.40 -1.29
N THR A 55 -7.60 -10.21 -0.28
CA THR A 55 -8.28 -11.48 0.00
C THR A 55 -9.47 -11.33 0.94
N ASP A 56 -9.45 -10.29 1.79
CA ASP A 56 -10.47 -10.04 2.83
C ASP A 56 -11.40 -8.85 2.48
N LEU A 57 -11.29 -8.31 1.26
CA LEU A 57 -12.09 -7.19 0.80
C LEU A 57 -12.68 -7.47 -0.57
N GLN A 58 -14.01 -7.39 -0.67
CA GLN A 58 -14.71 -7.60 -1.94
C GLN A 58 -14.46 -6.42 -2.91
N CYS A 59 -14.32 -6.73 -4.20
CA CYS A 59 -13.98 -5.75 -5.24
C CYS A 59 -14.97 -4.58 -5.37
N ASP A 60 -16.22 -4.78 -4.94
CA ASP A 60 -17.30 -3.80 -5.03
C ASP A 60 -17.09 -2.63 -4.05
N TYR A 61 -16.42 -2.87 -2.92
CA TYR A 61 -16.12 -1.86 -1.91
C TYR A 61 -14.75 -1.19 -2.08
N VAL A 62 -13.92 -1.68 -3.00
CA VAL A 62 -12.60 -1.11 -3.25
C VAL A 62 -12.73 0.17 -4.09
N SER A 63 -12.34 1.31 -3.55
CA SER A 63 -12.08 2.55 -4.30
C SER A 63 -10.59 2.82 -4.43
N ILE A 64 -10.19 3.51 -5.48
CA ILE A 64 -8.80 3.91 -5.71
C ILE A 64 -8.75 5.42 -5.79
N ASP A 65 -7.97 6.02 -4.90
CA ASP A 65 -7.77 7.46 -4.83
C ASP A 65 -6.30 7.81 -5.13
N VAL A 66 -6.09 8.87 -5.90
CA VAL A 66 -4.75 9.36 -6.28
C VAL A 66 -4.56 10.74 -5.66
N TRP A 67 -3.47 10.89 -4.92
CA TRP A 67 -3.02 12.14 -4.33
C TRP A 67 -1.62 12.49 -4.84
N ASP A 68 -1.44 13.73 -5.25
CA ASP A 68 -0.15 14.31 -5.63
C ASP A 68 0.24 15.42 -4.64
N ALA A 69 1.54 15.57 -4.38
CA ALA A 69 2.11 16.66 -3.57
C ALA A 69 1.79 18.05 -4.14
N LEU A 70 1.53 18.13 -5.45
CA LEU A 70 1.05 19.34 -6.13
C LEU A 70 -0.42 19.68 -5.83
N GLY A 71 -1.10 18.91 -4.98
CA GLY A 71 -2.48 19.16 -4.55
C GLY A 71 -3.54 18.63 -5.52
N THR A 72 -3.15 17.87 -6.54
CA THR A 72 -4.11 17.17 -7.40
C THR A 72 -4.63 15.94 -6.65
N ASN A 73 -5.92 15.96 -6.31
CA ASN A 73 -6.60 14.81 -5.75
C ASN A 73 -7.67 14.28 -6.74
N LYS A 74 -7.60 12.99 -7.07
CA LYS A 74 -8.62 12.28 -7.82
C LYS A 74 -9.13 11.13 -6.99
N GLN A 75 -10.37 11.24 -6.54
CA GLN A 75 -11.05 10.17 -5.81
C GLN A 75 -11.84 9.26 -6.75
N ASN A 76 -11.96 8.00 -6.38
CA ASN A 76 -12.73 6.97 -7.08
C ASN A 76 -12.35 6.85 -8.57
N VAL A 77 -11.06 6.69 -8.84
CA VAL A 77 -10.55 6.48 -10.20
C VAL A 77 -11.01 5.11 -10.68
N THR A 78 -11.70 5.08 -11.82
CA THR A 78 -12.21 3.84 -12.45
C THR A 78 -11.66 3.61 -13.86
N LYS A 79 -10.96 4.61 -14.41
CA LYS A 79 -10.43 4.54 -15.77
C LYS A 79 -9.20 3.64 -15.83
N ASN A 80 -9.18 2.70 -16.77
CA ASN A 80 -8.07 1.76 -16.99
C ASN A 80 -7.76 0.86 -15.78
N ILE A 81 -8.78 0.53 -14.99
CA ILE A 81 -8.66 -0.36 -13.82
C ILE A 81 -9.58 -1.55 -14.04
N ASP A 82 -9.00 -2.74 -14.01
CA ASP A 82 -9.74 -4.00 -14.06
C ASP A 82 -9.77 -4.63 -12.67
N LYS A 83 -10.97 -4.99 -12.22
CA LYS A 83 -11.19 -5.65 -10.93
C LYS A 83 -11.62 -7.10 -11.18
N TRP A 84 -10.96 -8.04 -10.52
CA TRP A 84 -11.28 -9.47 -10.61
C TRP A 84 -11.58 -10.00 -9.21
N GLN A 85 -12.68 -10.74 -9.07
CA GLN A 85 -12.95 -11.44 -7.82
C GLN A 85 -11.97 -12.61 -7.65
N LEU A 86 -11.43 -12.74 -6.44
CA LEU A 86 -10.50 -13.79 -6.06
C LEU A 86 -11.20 -14.77 -5.11
N ASP A 87 -10.74 -16.02 -5.09
CA ASP A 87 -11.08 -16.98 -4.03
C ASP A 87 -10.15 -16.84 -2.82
N ALA A 88 -10.40 -17.61 -1.76
CA ALA A 88 -9.58 -17.60 -0.55
C ALA A 88 -8.13 -18.04 -0.79
N GLN A 89 -7.86 -18.66 -1.95
CA GLN A 89 -6.55 -19.13 -2.39
C GLN A 89 -5.88 -18.13 -3.34
N GLY A 90 -6.48 -16.95 -3.57
CA GLY A 90 -5.94 -15.90 -4.43
C GLY A 90 -6.07 -16.17 -5.94
N ILE A 91 -6.86 -17.17 -6.34
CA ILE A 91 -7.11 -17.50 -7.74
C ILE A 91 -8.34 -16.72 -8.24
N ARG A 92 -8.25 -16.24 -9.49
CA ARG A 92 -9.32 -15.48 -10.16
C ARG A 92 -10.52 -16.38 -10.40
N ARG A 93 -11.68 -15.99 -9.88
CA ARG A 93 -12.94 -16.68 -10.16
C ARG A 93 -13.43 -16.30 -11.56
N ILE A 94 -13.47 -17.29 -12.46
CA ILE A 94 -13.91 -17.12 -13.86
C ILE A 94 -15.45 -17.03 -13.93
N PHE A 95 -16.15 -17.62 -12.95
CA PHE A 95 -17.60 -17.61 -12.84
C PHE A 95 -18.02 -16.67 -11.71
N SER A 96 -18.26 -15.40 -12.05
CA SER A 96 -19.03 -14.52 -11.18
C SER A 96 -20.47 -15.00 -11.26
N GLY A 97 -20.87 -15.87 -10.34
CA GLY A 97 -22.28 -16.10 -10.07
C GLY A 97 -22.85 -14.75 -9.66
N ARG A 98 -23.39 -13.99 -10.61
CA ARG A 98 -24.15 -12.78 -10.32
C ARG A 98 -25.31 -13.23 -9.47
N ASN A 99 -25.22 -13.01 -8.16
CA ASN A 99 -26.42 -12.88 -7.37
C ASN A 99 -27.13 -11.63 -7.91
N ARG A 100 -28.01 -11.82 -8.90
CA ARG A 100 -28.75 -10.75 -9.58
C ARG A 100 -29.73 -10.06 -8.65
N GLU A 101 -29.98 -10.68 -7.50
CA GLU A 101 -30.73 -10.10 -6.41
C GLU A 101 -29.76 -9.88 -5.26
N GLY A 102 -29.19 -8.67 -5.18
CA GLY A 102 -28.77 -8.18 -3.88
C GLY A 102 -30.04 -8.13 -3.04
N ARG A 103 -30.29 -9.14 -2.20
CA ARG A 103 -31.21 -8.97 -1.09
C ARG A 103 -30.60 -7.89 -0.24
N GLU A 104 -31.14 -6.68 -0.38
CA GLU A 104 -31.00 -5.65 0.62
C GLU A 104 -31.28 -6.32 1.97
N VAL A 105 -30.36 -6.16 2.91
CA VAL A 105 -30.63 -6.51 4.31
C VAL A 105 -31.68 -5.51 4.74
N VAL A 106 -32.94 -5.86 4.52
CA VAL A 106 -34.08 -5.12 5.05
C VAL A 106 -33.88 -5.19 6.55
N HIS A 107 -33.57 -4.05 7.16
CA HIS A 107 -33.71 -3.93 8.60
C HIS A 107 -35.14 -4.34 8.91
N ASP A 108 -35.30 -5.42 9.68
CA ASP A 108 -36.61 -5.83 10.14
C ASP A 108 -37.16 -4.62 10.89
N SER A 109 -38.23 -4.02 10.36
CA SER A 109 -38.96 -2.98 11.05
C SER A 109 -39.65 -3.69 12.19
N HIS A 110 -38.94 -3.85 13.30
CA HIS A 110 -39.52 -4.35 14.53
C HIS A 110 -40.60 -3.34 14.95
N ASP A 111 -41.83 -3.57 14.50
CA ASP A 111 -43.03 -2.85 14.95
C ASP A 111 -43.30 -3.13 16.45
N ARG A 112 -42.62 -4.14 17.00
CA ARG A 112 -42.73 -4.60 18.37
C ARG A 112 -41.59 -4.06 19.20
N SER A 113 -41.92 -3.57 20.39
CA SER A 113 -40.91 -3.15 21.36
C SER A 113 -40.08 -4.36 21.83
N LEU A 114 -38.82 -4.13 22.22
CA LEU A 114 -37.93 -5.18 22.73
C LEU A 114 -38.56 -5.94 23.91
N ASP A 115 -39.34 -5.25 24.74
CA ASP A 115 -40.05 -5.84 25.88
C ASP A 115 -41.12 -6.86 25.44
N GLU A 116 -41.78 -6.60 24.32
CA GLU A 116 -42.79 -7.49 23.73
C GLU A 116 -42.15 -8.78 23.21
N ILE A 117 -41.02 -8.66 22.52
CA ILE A 117 -40.25 -9.79 21.99
C ILE A 117 -39.71 -10.67 23.13
N HIS A 118 -39.17 -10.06 24.19
CA HIS A 118 -38.69 -10.79 25.36
C HIS A 118 -39.80 -11.53 26.13
N SER A 119 -41.04 -11.07 26.03
CA SER A 119 -42.19 -11.70 26.70
C SER A 119 -42.73 -12.92 25.96
N GLU A 120 -42.64 -12.94 24.62
CA GLU A 120 -43.13 -14.05 23.80
C GLU A 120 -42.06 -15.12 23.54
N ASP A 121 -40.86 -14.70 23.14
CA ASP A 121 -39.78 -15.62 22.72
C ASP A 121 -38.80 -15.96 23.85
N GLY A 122 -38.94 -15.30 25.00
CA GLY A 122 -38.05 -15.42 26.15
C GLY A 122 -36.76 -14.62 25.98
N LYS A 123 -36.01 -14.45 27.08
CA LYS A 123 -34.69 -13.80 27.03
C LYS A 123 -33.67 -14.77 26.41
N ALA A 124 -33.20 -14.46 25.22
CA ALA A 124 -32.10 -15.19 24.57
C ALA A 124 -30.70 -14.84 25.13
N VAL A 125 -30.64 -14.06 26.21
CA VAL A 125 -29.41 -13.55 26.83
C VAL A 125 -29.38 -13.97 28.29
N VAL A 126 -28.24 -14.48 28.73
CA VAL A 126 -27.96 -14.79 30.14
C VAL A 126 -27.38 -13.54 30.79
N ASP A 127 -28.03 -13.06 31.86
CA ASP A 127 -27.54 -11.93 32.64
C ASP A 127 -26.28 -12.36 33.42
N LEU A 128 -25.12 -11.78 33.07
CA LEU A 128 -23.86 -12.05 33.73
C LEU A 128 -23.63 -11.04 34.86
N THR A 129 -23.29 -11.55 36.04
CA THR A 129 -22.85 -10.76 37.20
C THR A 129 -21.35 -10.93 37.42
N ALA A 130 -20.74 -10.06 38.23
CA ALA A 130 -19.31 -10.13 38.53
C ALA A 130 -18.87 -11.51 39.07
N ASP A 131 -19.76 -12.20 39.79
CA ASP A 131 -19.47 -13.49 40.40
C ASP A 131 -19.65 -14.67 39.43
N THR A 132 -20.40 -14.50 38.33
CA THR A 132 -20.72 -15.57 37.37
C THR A 132 -19.99 -15.42 36.03
N PHE A 133 -19.29 -14.30 35.85
CA PHE A 133 -18.65 -13.97 34.58
C PHE A 133 -17.49 -14.89 34.24
N ASP A 134 -16.64 -15.17 35.23
CA ASP A 134 -15.42 -15.97 35.05
C ASP A 134 -15.78 -17.43 34.71
N ASP A 135 -16.73 -18.03 35.44
CA ASP A 135 -17.21 -19.39 35.18
C ASP A 135 -17.82 -19.51 33.76
N PHE A 136 -18.57 -18.50 33.32
CA PHE A 136 -19.20 -18.48 31.99
C PHE A 136 -18.16 -18.40 30.85
N MET A 137 -17.08 -17.66 31.08
CA MET A 137 -15.97 -17.51 30.13
C MET A 137 -15.11 -18.79 30.06
N GLU A 138 -15.00 -19.56 31.14
CA GLU A 138 -14.31 -20.84 31.12
C GLU A 138 -15.11 -21.94 30.40
N GLU A 139 -16.45 -21.88 30.46
CA GLU A 139 -17.32 -22.88 29.83
C GLU A 139 -17.42 -22.71 28.30
N HIS A 140 -17.25 -21.50 27.76
CA HIS A 140 -17.46 -21.19 26.34
C HIS A 140 -16.17 -20.76 25.64
N GLU A 141 -15.82 -21.42 24.53
CA GLU A 141 -14.65 -21.07 23.71
C GLU A 141 -14.72 -19.64 23.13
N MET A 142 -15.94 -19.14 22.88
CA MET A 142 -16.22 -17.76 22.47
C MET A 142 -17.54 -17.28 23.06
N ALA A 143 -17.55 -16.06 23.61
CA ALA A 143 -18.73 -15.40 24.14
C ALA A 143 -18.86 -13.97 23.59
N PHE A 144 -20.09 -13.59 23.21
CA PHE A 144 -20.43 -12.21 22.88
C PHE A 144 -21.08 -11.56 24.11
N VAL A 145 -20.40 -10.59 24.70
CA VAL A 145 -20.84 -9.89 25.91
C VAL A 145 -21.20 -8.46 25.57
N ASP A 146 -22.45 -8.08 25.83
CA ASP A 146 -22.91 -6.69 25.74
C ASP A 146 -22.84 -6.03 27.13
N LEU A 147 -21.91 -5.08 27.28
CA LEU A 147 -21.76 -4.29 28.50
C LEU A 147 -22.61 -3.03 28.36
N TYR A 148 -23.80 -3.05 28.96
CA TYR A 148 -24.73 -1.92 28.91
C TYR A 148 -24.84 -1.22 30.28
N ALA A 149 -25.30 0.04 30.25
CA ALA A 149 -25.76 0.76 31.43
C ALA A 149 -27.22 1.17 31.18
N PRO A 150 -28.13 0.98 32.15
CA PRO A 150 -29.54 1.37 32.01
C PRO A 150 -29.73 2.89 31.98
#